data_AF-A0A822LA43-F1
#
_entry.id   AF-A0A822LA43-F1
#
_cell.length_a   1.000
_cell.length_b   1.000
_cell.length_c   1.000
_cell.angle_alpha   90.00
_cell.angle_beta   90.00
_cell.angle_gamma   90.00
#
_symmetry.space_group_name_H-M   'P 1'
#
loop_
_entity.id
_entity.type
_entity.pdbx_description
1 polymer ?
#
loop_
_entity_poly.entity_id
_entity_poly.type
_entity_poly.pdbx_seq_one_letter_code
_entity_poly.pdbx_strand_id
1 'polypeptide(L)' 'MLAYVQQTLQEEAEKEQLDINDLATTLLVVLVTSKRLAAMQIGDGFIVFKPLGGNYHLLLQPDKGEWGNNQRNFIIR' A
#
# COMPACT_ATOMS: atom_id res chain seq x y z
N MET A 1 11.89 5.28 5.48
CA MET A 1 10.58 4.59 5.35
C MET A 1 10.55 3.71 4.12
N LEU A 2 10.73 4.23 2.90
CA LEU A 2 10.75 3.37 1.71
C LEU A 2 11.96 2.42 1.66
N ALA A 3 13.17 2.93 1.91
CA ALA A 3 14.38 2.09 2.00
C ALA A 3 14.26 1.02 3.09
N TYR A 4 13.58 1.35 4.19
CA TYR A 4 13.24 0.39 5.25
C TYR A 4 12.27 -0.67 4.72
N VAL A 5 11.18 -0.29 4.04
CA VAL A 5 10.24 -1.24 3.45
C VAL A 5 10.91 -2.13 2.40
N GLN A 6 11.78 -1.58 1.56
CA GLN A 6 12.53 -2.35 0.55
C GLN A 6 13.50 -3.33 1.20
N GLN A 7 14.22 -2.87 2.21
CA GLN A 7 15.11 -3.71 2.98
C GLN A 7 14.33 -4.83 3.68
N THR A 8 13.19 -4.53 4.29
CA THR A 8 12.32 -5.53 4.91
C THR A 8 11.79 -6.55 3.89
N LEU A 9 11.42 -6.11 2.68
CA LEU A 9 10.97 -7.02 1.62
C LEU A 9 12.11 -7.89 1.10
N GLN A 10 13.31 -7.34 0.98
CA GLN A 10 14.50 -8.08 0.56
C GLN A 10 14.91 -9.11 1.62
N GLU A 11 14.91 -8.72 2.89
CA GLU A 11 15.15 -9.62 4.02
C GLU A 11 14.12 -10.75 4.07
N GLU A 12 12.87 -10.48 3.73
CA GLU A 12 11.81 -11.50 3.71
C GLU A 12 11.95 -12.46 2.52
N ALA A 13 12.26 -11.94 1.33
CA ALA A 13 12.53 -12.77 0.16
C ALA A 13 13.72 -13.73 0.42
N GLU A 14 14.78 -13.22 1.06
CA GLU A 14 15.97 -14.01 1.40
C GLU A 14 15.68 -15.11 2.44
N LYS A 15 14.85 -14.85 3.46
CA LYS A 15 14.46 -15.86 4.45
C LYS A 15 13.65 -16.99 3.85
N GLU A 16 12.71 -16.66 2.98
CA GLU A 16 11.79 -17.61 2.36
C GLU A 16 12.40 -18.31 1.14
N GLN A 17 13.63 -17.94 0.75
CA GLN A 17 14.31 -18.42 -0.45
C GLN A 17 13.48 -18.21 -1.72
N LEU A 18 12.69 -17.15 -1.72
CA LEU A 18 11.85 -16.72 -2.83
C LEU A 18 12.59 -15.66 -3.64
N ASP A 19 12.26 -15.54 -4.92
CA ASP A 19 12.63 -14.33 -5.65
C ASP A 19 11.80 -13.17 -5.06
N ILE A 20 12.38 -11.98 -4.91
CA ILE A 20 11.64 -10.82 -4.38
C ILE A 20 10.38 -10.51 -5.21
N ASN A 21 10.37 -10.91 -6.47
CA ASN A 21 9.23 -10.76 -7.37
C ASN A 21 8.09 -11.75 -7.07
N ASP A 22 8.31 -12.80 -6.28
CA ASP A 22 7.25 -13.72 -5.83
C ASP A 22 6.44 -13.15 -4.66
N LEU A 23 6.99 -12.16 -3.94
CA LEU A 23 6.29 -11.40 -2.89
C LEU A 23 5.32 -10.34 -3.44
N ALA A 24 5.17 -10.27 -4.75
CA ALA A 24 4.34 -9.30 -5.46
C ALA A 24 2.85 -9.69 -5.47
N THR A 25 2.19 -9.63 -4.31
CA THR A 25 0.71 -9.59 -4.25
C THR A 25 0.24 -8.47 -3.33
N THR A 26 -1.00 -8.03 -3.48
CA THR A 26 -1.48 -6.69 -3.11
C THR A 26 -1.05 -6.23 -1.69
N LEU A 27 -0.19 -5.21 -1.59
CA LEU A 27 0.24 -4.60 -0.32
C LEU A 27 -0.48 -3.27 -0.09
N LEU A 28 -1.33 -3.18 0.94
CA LEU A 28 -1.96 -1.93 1.37
C LEU A 28 -1.36 -1.47 2.70
N VAL A 29 -0.93 -0.22 2.79
CA VAL A 29 -0.33 0.39 3.98
C VAL A 29 -1.07 1.68 4.29
N VAL A 30 -1.44 1.89 5.56
CA VAL A 30 -1.99 3.16 6.05
C VAL A 30 -1.29 3.55 7.35
N LEU A 31 -0.79 4.78 7.42
CA LEU A 31 -0.19 5.38 8.59
C LEU A 31 -1.08 6.53 9.05
N VAL A 32 -1.63 6.46 10.25
CA VAL A 32 -2.53 7.49 10.80
C VAL A 32 -1.91 8.12 12.04
N THR A 33 -1.92 9.44 12.10
CA THR A 33 -1.55 10.26 13.25
C THR A 33 -2.70 11.22 13.57
N SER A 34 -2.66 11.89 14.73
CA SER A 34 -3.71 12.84 15.14
C SER A 34 -3.93 14.00 14.17
N LYS A 35 -3.00 14.25 13.25
CA LYS A 35 -3.05 15.36 12.29
C LYS A 35 -2.90 14.94 10.85
N ARG A 36 -2.45 13.71 10.59
CA ARG A 36 -2.04 13.27 9.26
C ARG A 36 -2.39 11.82 9.01
N LEU A 37 -2.92 11.55 7.84
CA LEU A 37 -3.05 10.24 7.24
C LEU A 37 -1.99 10.10 6.14
N ALA A 38 -1.34 8.95 6.01
CA ALA A 38 -0.61 8.51 4.82
C ALA A 38 -1.13 7.14 4.41
N ALA A 39 -1.19 6.86 3.12
CA ALA A 39 -1.57 5.56 2.58
C ALA A 39 -0.53 5.11 1.55
N MET A 40 -0.47 3.84 1.21
CA MET A 40 0.31 3.26 0.12
C MET A 40 -0.37 1.97 -0.31
N GLN A 41 -0.25 1.63 -1.58
CA GLN A 41 -0.77 0.40 -2.15
C GLN A 41 0.29 -0.25 -3.06
N ILE A 42 0.14 -1.54 -3.33
CA ILE A 42 0.76 -2.36 -4.37
C ILE A 42 -0.35 -3.34 -4.73
N GLY A 43 -0.58 -3.65 -6.01
CA GLY A 43 -1.68 -4.52 -6.44
C GLY A 43 -3.04 -3.82 -6.55
N ASP A 44 -4.13 -4.59 -6.64
CA ASP A 44 -5.46 -4.18 -7.11
C ASP A 44 -6.49 -3.90 -6.01
N GLY A 45 -6.05 -3.84 -4.74
CA GLY A 45 -6.88 -3.47 -3.60
C GLY A 45 -7.35 -2.01 -3.62
N PHE A 46 -7.99 -1.55 -2.57
CA PHE A 46 -8.31 -0.13 -2.45
C PHE A 46 -8.47 0.27 -0.99
N ILE A 47 -8.34 1.57 -0.71
CA ILE A 47 -8.42 2.10 0.65
C ILE A 47 -9.50 3.18 0.68
N VAL A 48 -10.42 3.11 1.64
CA VAL A 48 -11.47 4.13 1.89
C VAL A 48 -11.37 4.67 3.31
N PHE A 49 -11.82 5.90 3.54
CA PHE A 49 -11.99 6.49 4.87
C PHE A 49 -13.38 7.10 5.02
N LYS A 50 -13.90 7.11 6.25
CA LYS A 50 -15.19 7.73 6.59
C LYS A 50 -15.04 8.69 7.77
N PRO A 51 -15.21 10.00 7.57
CA PRO A 51 -15.31 10.98 8.65
C PRO A 51 -16.54 10.72 9.53
N LEU A 52 -16.48 11.12 10.81
CA LEU A 52 -17.60 11.00 11.74
C LEU A 52 -18.82 11.78 11.19
N GLY A 53 -19.94 11.09 10.98
CA GLY A 53 -21.17 11.67 10.42
C GLY A 53 -21.15 11.94 8.91
N GLY A 54 -20.05 11.61 8.20
CA GLY A 54 -19.91 11.80 6.75
C GLY A 54 -20.08 10.52 5.92
N ASN A 55 -19.80 10.63 4.63
CA ASN A 55 -19.81 9.51 3.69
C ASN A 55 -18.43 8.83 3.57
N TYR A 56 -18.39 7.63 2.98
CA TYR A 56 -17.13 7.01 2.61
C TYR A 56 -16.46 7.80 1.47
N HIS A 57 -15.16 8.01 1.61
CA HIS A 57 -14.31 8.65 0.62
C HIS A 57 -13.19 7.68 0.24
N LEU A 58 -12.93 7.55 -1.06
CA LEU A 58 -11.85 6.73 -1.57
C LEU A 58 -10.51 7.45 -1.32
N LEU A 59 -9.60 6.78 -0.62
CA LEU A 59 -8.21 7.22 -0.46
C LEU A 59 -7.42 6.79 -1.68
N LEU A 60 -7.39 5.50 -1.97
CA LEU A 60 -6.69 4.95 -3.13
C LEU A 60 -7.69 4.19 -3.99
N GLN A 61 -7.82 4.59 -5.26
CA GLN A 61 -8.67 3.91 -6.24
C GLN A 61 -7.90 2.73 -6.84
N PRO A 62 -8.52 1.54 -6.98
CA PRO A 62 -7.89 0.46 -7.71
C PRO A 62 -7.85 0.83 -9.18
N ASP A 63 -6.69 0.67 -9.81
CA ASP A 63 -6.59 0.87 -11.25
C ASP A 63 -7.20 -0.35 -11.96
N LYS A 64 -8.24 -0.12 -12.76
CA LYS A 64 -8.94 -1.21 -13.46
C LYS A 64 -8.16 -1.57 -14.71
N GLY A 65 -7.40 -2.66 -14.67
CA GLY A 65 -7.20 -3.48 -15.88
C GLY A 65 -5.77 -3.79 -16.34
N GLU A 66 -4.73 -3.55 -15.56
CA GLU A 66 -3.39 -4.00 -15.96
C GLU A 66 -2.82 -5.02 -14.96
N TRP A 67 -2.48 -6.21 -15.47
CA TRP A 67 -1.78 -7.29 -14.77
C TRP A 67 -0.32 -6.90 -14.49
N GLY A 68 -0.12 -5.78 -13.79
CA GLY A 68 1.16 -5.13 -13.57
C GLY A 68 1.25 -4.65 -12.13
N ASN A 69 2.05 -5.37 -11.35
CA ASN A 69 2.50 -5.05 -10.02
C ASN A 69 2.85 -3.55 -9.80
N ASN A 70 2.61 -3.04 -8.57
CA ASN A 70 3.05 -1.75 -7.99
C ASN A 70 2.29 -0.43 -8.28
N GLN A 71 1.47 0.04 -7.32
CA GLN A 71 1.00 1.44 -7.26
C GLN A 71 1.06 2.08 -5.85
N ARG A 72 2.18 2.76 -5.54
CA ARG A 72 2.40 3.45 -4.25
C ARG A 72 1.82 4.87 -4.25
N ASN A 73 0.53 5.01 -3.95
CA ASN A 73 -0.06 6.33 -3.76
C ASN A 73 0.08 6.82 -2.31
N PHE A 74 0.93 7.83 -2.07
CA PHE A 74 1.07 8.52 -0.77
C PHE A 74 0.16 9.75 -0.72
N ILE A 75 -0.93 9.67 0.05
CA ILE A 75 -1.78 10.84 0.36
C ILE A 75 -1.46 11.29 1.77
N ILE A 76 -0.79 12.44 1.92
CA ILE A 76 -0.69 13.14 3.22
C ILE A 76 -1.89 14.07 3.36
N ARG A 77 -2.83 13.77 4.25
CA ARG A 77 -3.90 14.70 4.67
C ARG A 77 -3.83 14.94 6.16
#